data_AF-A0AAD3E799-F1
#
_entry.id   AF-A0AAD3E799-F1
#
_cell.length_a   1.000
_cell.length_b   1.000
_cell.length_c   1.000
_cell.angle_alpha   90.00
_cell.angle_beta   90.00
_cell.angle_gamma   90.00
#
_symmetry.space_group_name_H-M   'P 1'
#
loop_
_entity.id
_entity.type
_entity.pdbx_description
1 polymer ?
#
loop_
_entity_poly.entity_id
_entity_poly.type
_entity_poly.pdbx_seq_one_letter_code
_entity_poly.pdbx_strand_id
1 'polypeptide(L)'
;DASAPTPDSSTPDSSSPGEDSLGSGSAAVVKGFRLDVLAARRPGLRGELLTLRDSLRAADDEEAAIKVWQLRDVGLQAAQRILLSSGSSSSDPLALLTEVAQNFPGLVASLSRQLVDPTLRAAVSHAHQYLAAGSNMLLLNGLALDVNNFDYFGFLSLLRSEMRLRDALVGEPAPPAPSSSS
;
A
#
# COMPACT_ATOMS: atom_id res chain seq x y z
N ASP A 1 21.15 82.48 -20.26
CA ASP A 1 21.71 82.02 -18.99
C ASP A 1 21.41 80.53 -18.87
N ALA A 2 22.44 79.73 -18.67
CA ALA A 2 22.43 78.28 -18.88
C ALA A 2 22.29 77.56 -17.54
N SER A 3 21.43 76.53 -17.47
CA SER A 3 21.73 75.35 -16.66
C SER A 3 20.79 74.20 -17.02
N ALA A 4 21.37 73.14 -17.57
CA ALA A 4 20.74 71.81 -17.66
C ALA A 4 20.63 71.20 -16.25
N PRO A 5 19.78 70.16 -16.09
CA PRO A 5 20.38 68.83 -15.94
C PRO A 5 19.60 67.71 -16.67
N THR A 6 20.36 66.74 -17.18
CA THR A 6 19.94 65.36 -17.51
C THR A 6 20.32 64.43 -16.33
N PRO A 7 20.16 63.10 -16.42
CA PRO A 7 18.95 62.29 -16.57
C PRO A 7 18.77 61.36 -15.34
N ASP A 8 17.54 61.04 -14.91
CA ASP A 8 17.38 60.05 -13.82
C ASP A 8 17.27 58.62 -14.37
N SER A 9 18.11 57.75 -13.83
CA SER A 9 18.37 56.38 -14.26
C SER A 9 17.45 55.40 -13.54
N SER A 10 16.96 54.42 -14.29
CA SER A 10 16.26 53.23 -13.86
C SER A 10 16.81 52.59 -12.57
N THR A 11 15.91 52.17 -11.67
CA THR A 11 16.11 50.94 -10.90
C THR A 11 14.79 50.15 -10.83
N PRO A 12 14.76 48.90 -11.34
CA PRO A 12 13.58 48.04 -11.34
C PRO A 12 13.46 47.24 -10.04
N ASP A 13 12.25 46.72 -9.81
CA ASP A 13 11.81 45.78 -8.77
C ASP A 13 12.91 45.00 -8.04
N SER A 14 12.98 45.21 -6.72
CA SER A 14 13.56 44.25 -5.79
C SER A 14 12.67 43.00 -5.73
N SER A 15 12.96 42.05 -6.62
CA SER A 15 12.48 40.68 -6.51
C SER A 15 13.03 40.09 -5.22
N SER A 16 12.14 39.58 -4.36
CA SER A 16 12.51 38.92 -3.10
C SER A 16 13.42 37.71 -3.37
N PRO A 17 14.66 37.66 -2.82
CA PRO A 17 15.49 36.47 -2.90
C PRO A 17 15.15 35.57 -1.70
N GLY A 18 14.13 34.71 -1.85
CA GLY A 18 13.59 33.92 -0.73
C GLY A 18 13.43 32.42 -0.92
N GLU A 19 13.41 31.88 -2.14
CA GLU A 19 12.95 30.48 -2.36
C GLU A 19 14.05 29.47 -2.73
N ASP A 20 15.28 29.92 -3.01
CA ASP A 20 16.40 29.06 -3.46
C ASP A 20 17.32 28.56 -2.32
N SER A 21 16.99 28.89 -1.07
CA SER A 21 17.80 28.47 0.07
C SER A 21 17.37 27.08 0.54
N LEU A 22 18.32 26.13 0.57
CA LEU A 22 18.14 24.78 1.10
C LEU A 22 17.92 24.73 2.63
N GLY A 23 17.76 25.88 3.28
CA GLY A 23 17.70 26.01 4.73
C GLY A 23 19.05 25.67 5.38
N SER A 24 19.16 25.93 6.68
CA SER A 24 20.32 25.54 7.48
C SER A 24 19.83 24.94 8.80
N GLY A 25 20.46 23.85 9.25
CA GLY A 25 20.09 23.17 10.49
C GLY A 25 18.85 22.28 10.36
N SER A 26 18.02 22.21 11.41
CA SER A 26 16.85 21.30 11.44
C SER A 26 15.81 21.57 10.34
N ALA A 27 15.78 22.78 9.77
CA ALA A 27 14.86 23.16 8.71
C ALA A 27 15.26 22.61 7.31
N ALA A 28 16.48 22.11 7.16
CA ALA A 28 16.99 21.49 5.93
C ALA A 28 16.78 19.96 5.87
N VAL A 29 16.25 19.38 6.96
CA VAL A 29 15.91 17.96 7.02
C VAL A 29 14.54 17.76 6.39
N VAL A 30 14.49 17.10 5.23
CA VAL A 30 13.22 16.75 4.55
C VAL A 30 13.12 15.23 4.49
N LYS A 31 12.08 14.63 5.08
CA LYS A 31 11.84 13.17 5.14
C LYS A 31 13.09 12.35 5.57
N GLY A 32 13.91 12.90 6.47
CA GLY A 32 15.13 12.25 6.96
C GLY A 32 16.41 12.51 6.14
N PHE A 33 16.30 13.24 5.02
CA PHE A 33 17.46 13.66 4.22
C PHE A 33 17.99 15.02 4.66
N ARG A 34 19.29 15.13 4.91
CA ARG A 34 20.01 16.40 5.15
C ARG A 34 20.52 17.01 3.86
N LEU A 35 19.65 17.73 3.17
CA LEU A 35 19.93 18.28 1.83
C LEU A 35 20.98 19.41 1.87
N ASP A 36 21.11 20.10 3.00
CA ASP A 36 22.16 21.07 3.30
C ASP A 36 23.56 20.43 3.29
N VAL A 37 23.72 19.29 3.97
CA VAL A 37 24.99 18.56 4.03
C VAL A 37 25.33 17.94 2.68
N LEU A 38 24.33 17.43 1.95
CA LEU A 38 24.49 16.88 0.61
C LEU A 38 24.94 17.96 -0.38
N ALA A 39 24.32 19.15 -0.35
CA ALA A 39 24.68 20.27 -1.20
C ALA A 39 26.07 20.84 -0.87
N ALA A 40 26.49 20.83 0.40
CA ALA A 40 27.84 21.22 0.79
C ALA A 40 28.91 20.24 0.28
N ARG A 41 28.60 18.94 0.21
CA ARG A 41 29.52 17.90 -0.28
C ARG A 41 29.56 17.80 -1.80
N ARG A 42 28.46 18.12 -2.49
CA ARG A 42 28.32 18.04 -3.95
C ARG A 42 27.64 19.28 -4.50
N PRO A 43 28.38 20.42 -4.61
CA PRO A 43 27.80 21.68 -5.06
C PRO A 43 27.28 21.64 -6.51
N GLY A 44 27.81 20.75 -7.37
CA GLY A 44 27.33 20.57 -8.74
C GLY A 44 25.93 19.93 -8.87
N LEU A 45 25.43 19.29 -7.81
CA LEU A 45 24.10 18.65 -7.78
C LEU A 45 23.05 19.50 -7.06
N ARG A 46 23.36 20.76 -6.75
CA ARG A 46 22.50 21.62 -5.93
C ARG A 46 21.13 21.85 -6.56
N GLY A 47 21.06 21.98 -7.90
CA GLY A 47 19.80 22.08 -8.63
C GLY A 47 18.94 20.82 -8.53
N GLU A 48 19.54 19.64 -8.66
CA GLU A 48 18.83 18.35 -8.52
C GLU A 48 18.38 18.09 -7.07
N LEU A 49 19.14 18.57 -6.08
CA LEU A 49 18.73 18.49 -4.67
C LEU A 49 17.55 19.40 -4.35
N LEU A 50 17.44 20.56 -5.02
CA LEU A 50 16.28 21.44 -4.92
C LEU A 50 15.05 20.80 -5.59
N THR A 51 15.18 20.21 -6.78
CA THR A 51 14.08 19.51 -7.43
C THR A 51 13.63 18.27 -6.63
N LEU A 52 14.56 17.55 -6.00
CA LEU A 52 14.25 16.47 -5.07
C LEU A 52 13.53 16.97 -3.81
N ARG A 53 13.97 18.09 -3.21
CA ARG A 53 13.28 18.74 -2.07
C ARG A 53 11.83 19.04 -2.41
N ASP A 54 11.62 19.66 -3.57
CA ASP A 54 10.31 20.10 -4.01
C ASP A 54 9.42 18.88 -4.34
N SER A 55 9.99 17.82 -4.92
CA SER A 55 9.30 16.55 -5.14
C SER A 55 8.92 15.84 -3.84
N LEU A 56 9.80 15.85 -2.83
CA LEU A 56 9.53 15.27 -1.50
C LEU A 56 8.45 16.06 -0.75
N ARG A 57 8.44 17.39 -0.85
CA ARG A 57 7.39 18.24 -0.27
C ARG A 57 6.05 18.11 -0.99
N ALA A 58 6.07 18.04 -2.33
CA ALA A 58 4.87 17.79 -3.11
C ALA A 58 4.28 16.39 -2.82
N ALA A 59 5.14 15.39 -2.58
CA ALA A 59 4.71 14.07 -2.12
C ALA A 59 4.10 14.11 -0.72
N ASP A 60 4.60 14.97 0.18
CA ASP A 60 4.01 15.20 1.51
C ASP A 60 2.59 15.80 1.41
N ASP A 61 2.39 16.77 0.51
CA ASP A 61 1.08 17.36 0.25
C ASP A 61 0.11 16.35 -0.41
N GLU A 62 0.61 15.42 -1.22
CA GLU A 62 -0.18 14.28 -1.75
C GLU A 62 -0.50 13.23 -0.67
N GLU A 63 0.44 12.92 0.23
CA GLU A 63 0.23 12.01 1.37
C GLU A 63 -0.79 12.56 2.37
N ALA A 64 -0.82 13.89 2.56
CA ALA A 64 -1.81 14.56 3.41
C ALA A 64 -3.23 14.57 2.82
N ALA A 65 -3.37 14.34 1.51
CA ALA A 65 -4.64 14.47 0.79
C ALA A 65 -5.14 13.16 0.18
N ILE A 66 -4.93 12.02 0.85
CA ILE A 66 -5.65 10.78 0.49
C ILE A 66 -7.14 11.05 0.69
N LYS A 67 -7.85 11.27 -0.41
CA LYS A 67 -9.27 11.60 -0.38
C LYS A 67 -10.06 10.36 0.01
N VAL A 68 -10.97 10.49 0.96
CA VAL A 68 -11.74 9.37 1.56
C VAL A 68 -12.39 8.45 0.51
N TRP A 69 -12.80 8.98 -0.65
CA TRP A 69 -13.35 8.18 -1.73
C TRP A 69 -12.34 7.24 -2.41
N GLN A 70 -11.06 7.59 -2.43
CA GLN A 70 -10.00 6.72 -2.96
C GLN A 70 -9.86 5.44 -2.12
N LEU A 71 -10.19 5.49 -0.82
CA LEU A 71 -10.16 4.30 0.04
C LEU A 71 -11.23 3.26 -0.31
N ARG A 72 -12.30 3.64 -1.02
CA ARG A 72 -13.40 2.72 -1.37
C ARG A 72 -12.89 1.48 -2.12
N ASP A 73 -11.93 1.69 -3.02
CA ASP A 73 -11.42 0.63 -3.90
C ASP A 73 -10.08 0.06 -3.43
N VAL A 74 -9.51 0.55 -2.32
CA VAL A 74 -8.17 0.13 -1.84
C VAL A 74 -8.11 -1.35 -1.50
N GLY A 75 -9.19 -1.94 -0.99
CA GLY A 75 -9.24 -3.39 -0.76
C GLY A 75 -9.10 -4.20 -2.05
N LEU A 76 -9.74 -3.73 -3.13
CA LEU A 76 -9.66 -4.35 -4.46
C LEU A 76 -8.24 -4.18 -5.06
N GLN A 77 -7.64 -3.01 -4.84
CA GLN A 77 -6.27 -2.69 -5.27
C GLN A 77 -5.22 -3.51 -4.54
N ALA A 78 -5.38 -3.71 -3.23
CA ALA A 78 -4.56 -4.60 -2.43
C ALA A 78 -4.66 -6.05 -2.94
N ALA A 79 -5.87 -6.54 -3.18
CA ALA A 79 -6.09 -7.89 -3.72
C ALA A 79 -5.42 -8.06 -5.09
N GLN A 80 -5.53 -7.08 -6.00
CA GLN A 80 -4.84 -7.11 -7.29
C GLN A 80 -3.33 -7.23 -7.11
N ARG A 81 -2.73 -6.46 -6.17
CA ARG A 81 -1.28 -6.49 -5.93
C ARG A 81 -0.78 -7.87 -5.48
N ILE A 82 -1.55 -8.52 -4.61
CA ILE A 82 -1.27 -9.87 -4.11
C ILE A 82 -1.45 -10.91 -5.22
N LEU A 83 -2.46 -10.77 -6.07
CA LEU A 83 -2.64 -11.68 -7.19
C LEU A 83 -1.51 -11.55 -8.22
N LEU A 84 -1.05 -10.34 -8.51
CA LEU A 84 0.07 -10.13 -9.42
C LEU A 84 1.37 -10.76 -8.90
N SER A 85 1.57 -10.86 -7.58
CA SER A 85 2.74 -11.55 -7.03
C SER A 85 2.68 -13.06 -7.19
N SER A 86 1.49 -13.68 -7.20
CA SER A 86 1.35 -15.12 -7.45
C SER A 86 1.76 -15.56 -8.86
N GLY A 87 1.75 -14.64 -9.83
CA GLY A 87 2.16 -14.89 -11.21
C GLY A 87 3.67 -14.84 -11.44
N SER A 88 4.45 -14.29 -10.49
CA SER A 88 5.90 -14.28 -10.57
C SER A 88 6.48 -15.37 -9.68
N SER A 89 7.28 -16.27 -10.25
CA SER A 89 7.86 -17.43 -9.53
C SER A 89 8.77 -17.07 -8.34
N SER A 90 8.98 -15.78 -8.06
CA SER A 90 9.88 -15.27 -7.04
C SER A 90 9.18 -14.69 -5.81
N SER A 91 7.85 -14.51 -5.82
CA SER A 91 7.14 -13.82 -4.74
C SER A 91 6.05 -14.68 -4.10
N ASP A 92 6.05 -14.74 -2.76
CA ASP A 92 5.01 -15.44 -1.99
C ASP A 92 3.80 -14.51 -1.77
N PRO A 93 2.62 -14.83 -2.31
CA PRO A 93 1.42 -14.03 -2.12
C PRO A 93 0.96 -13.94 -0.66
N LEU A 94 1.23 -14.95 0.18
CA LEU A 94 0.86 -14.91 1.60
C LEU A 94 1.78 -13.98 2.40
N ALA A 95 3.07 -13.95 2.07
CA ALA A 95 4.00 -12.98 2.62
C ALA A 95 3.59 -11.55 2.27
N LEU A 96 3.21 -11.30 1.00
CA LEU A 96 2.74 -9.98 0.57
C LEU A 96 1.42 -9.59 1.24
N LEU A 97 0.48 -10.52 1.37
CA LEU A 97 -0.77 -10.30 2.11
C LEU A 97 -0.48 -9.85 3.55
N THR A 98 0.48 -10.51 4.20
CA THR A 98 0.90 -10.18 5.57
C THR A 98 1.53 -8.80 5.64
N GLU A 99 2.44 -8.47 4.73
CA GLU A 99 3.08 -7.15 4.65
C GLU A 99 2.05 -6.03 4.45
N VAL A 100 1.11 -6.22 3.54
CA VAL A 100 0.05 -5.24 3.25
C VAL A 100 -0.85 -5.04 4.47
N ALA A 101 -1.23 -6.12 5.16
CA ALA A 101 -2.08 -6.04 6.35
C ALA A 101 -1.36 -5.35 7.53
N GLN A 102 -0.06 -5.57 7.70
CA GLN A 102 0.73 -5.01 8.81
C GLN A 102 1.15 -3.56 8.58
N ASN A 103 1.43 -3.17 7.32
CA ASN A 103 1.93 -1.85 6.97
C ASN A 103 0.87 -0.98 6.26
N PHE A 104 -0.42 -1.31 6.42
CA PHE A 104 -1.50 -0.73 5.63
C PHE A 104 -1.49 0.81 5.58
N PRO A 105 -1.42 1.56 6.70
CA PRO A 105 -1.45 3.02 6.66
C PRO A 105 -0.34 3.65 5.80
N GLY A 106 0.86 3.09 5.83
CA GLY A 106 1.99 3.57 5.01
C GLY A 106 1.91 3.13 3.55
N LEU A 107 1.16 2.07 3.25
CA LEU A 107 1.03 1.55 1.90
C LEU A 107 -0.20 2.10 1.14
N VAL A 108 -1.21 2.68 1.81
CA VAL A 108 -2.46 3.15 1.20
C VAL A 108 -2.22 4.06 -0.01
N ALA A 109 -1.30 5.02 0.09
CA ALA A 109 -1.00 5.95 -1.00
C ALA A 109 -0.43 5.24 -2.25
N SER A 110 0.33 4.17 -2.06
CA SER A 110 0.85 3.35 -3.16
C SER A 110 -0.23 2.42 -3.74
N LEU A 111 -1.08 1.86 -2.87
CA LEU A 111 -2.16 0.97 -3.25
C LEU A 111 -3.25 1.71 -4.04
N SER A 112 -3.56 2.96 -3.67
CA SER A 112 -4.56 3.78 -4.35
C SER A 112 -4.26 4.04 -5.83
N ARG A 113 -2.98 3.95 -6.22
CA ARG A 113 -2.50 4.13 -7.61
C ARG A 113 -2.56 2.84 -8.42
N GLN A 114 -2.78 1.70 -7.77
CA GLN A 114 -2.84 0.40 -8.44
C GLN A 114 -4.05 0.33 -9.37
N LEU A 115 -3.81 -0.03 -10.63
CA LEU A 115 -4.86 -0.35 -11.58
C LEU A 115 -5.49 -1.69 -11.21
N VAL A 116 -6.81 -1.78 -11.31
CA VAL A 116 -7.53 -3.02 -11.01
C VAL A 116 -8.18 -3.59 -12.26
N ASP A 117 -7.98 -4.88 -12.48
CA ASP A 117 -8.57 -5.61 -13.59
C ASP A 117 -10.11 -5.69 -13.43
N PRO A 118 -10.89 -5.38 -14.48
CA PRO A 118 -12.35 -5.54 -14.43
C PRO A 118 -12.80 -6.97 -14.14
N THR A 119 -12.02 -7.99 -14.51
CA THR A 119 -12.31 -9.40 -14.20
C THR A 119 -12.25 -9.68 -12.70
N LEU A 120 -11.24 -9.15 -12.01
CA LEU A 120 -11.14 -9.24 -10.55
C LEU A 120 -12.33 -8.56 -9.88
N ARG A 121 -12.73 -7.38 -10.37
CA ARG A 121 -13.90 -6.66 -9.86
C ARG A 121 -15.18 -7.49 -9.99
N ALA A 122 -15.38 -8.14 -11.14
CA ALA A 122 -16.54 -9.00 -11.36
C ALA A 122 -16.52 -10.23 -10.44
N ALA A 123 -15.36 -10.87 -10.27
CA ALA A 123 -15.19 -12.03 -9.40
C ALA A 123 -15.49 -11.68 -7.92
N VAL A 124 -14.97 -10.56 -7.44
CA VAL A 124 -15.23 -10.08 -6.07
C VAL A 124 -16.70 -9.71 -5.89
N SER A 125 -17.33 -9.07 -6.88
CA SER A 125 -18.76 -8.75 -6.85
C SER A 125 -19.63 -10.01 -6.77
N HIS A 126 -19.27 -11.07 -7.51
CA HIS A 126 -19.95 -12.36 -7.43
C HIS A 126 -19.74 -13.03 -6.05
N ALA A 127 -18.53 -12.98 -5.50
CA ALA A 127 -18.26 -13.47 -4.14
C ALA A 127 -19.10 -12.72 -3.08
N HIS A 128 -19.33 -11.42 -3.27
CA HIS A 128 -20.15 -10.62 -2.37
C HIS A 128 -21.64 -11.00 -2.34
N GLN A 129 -22.11 -11.85 -3.26
CA GLN A 129 -23.46 -12.40 -3.20
C GLN A 129 -23.62 -13.42 -2.07
N TYR A 130 -22.51 -14.06 -1.67
CA TYR A 130 -22.49 -15.09 -0.63
C TYR A 130 -21.86 -14.59 0.68
N LEU A 131 -20.94 -13.62 0.60
CA LEU A 131 -20.21 -13.06 1.74
C LEU A 131 -20.33 -11.54 1.76
N ALA A 132 -20.80 -10.95 2.86
CA ALA A 132 -20.90 -9.50 2.95
C ALA A 132 -19.52 -8.84 2.82
N ALA A 133 -19.45 -7.70 2.14
CA ALA A 133 -18.21 -6.92 2.04
C ALA A 133 -17.70 -6.55 3.44
N GLY A 134 -16.41 -6.76 3.69
CA GLY A 134 -15.77 -6.51 4.99
C GLY A 134 -16.05 -7.57 6.06
N SER A 135 -16.72 -8.67 5.72
CA SER A 135 -16.85 -9.83 6.62
C SER A 135 -15.58 -10.71 6.57
N ASN A 136 -15.20 -11.24 7.73
CA ASN A 136 -14.13 -12.21 7.85
C ASN A 136 -14.75 -13.58 8.18
N MET A 137 -14.45 -14.59 7.38
CA MET A 137 -14.91 -15.96 7.60
C MET A 137 -13.73 -16.91 7.44
N LEU A 138 -13.55 -17.79 8.41
CA LEU A 138 -12.57 -18.87 8.36
C LEU A 138 -13.31 -20.20 8.40
N LEU A 139 -12.99 -21.10 7.47
CA LEU A 139 -13.55 -22.44 7.41
C LEU A 139 -12.43 -23.47 7.54
N LEU A 140 -12.65 -24.48 8.38
CA LEU A 140 -11.80 -25.66 8.48
C LEU A 140 -12.62 -26.90 8.13
N ASN A 141 -12.37 -27.54 6.99
CA ASN A 141 -13.15 -28.69 6.50
C ASN A 141 -14.68 -28.48 6.49
N GLY A 142 -15.14 -27.24 6.29
CA GLY A 142 -16.57 -26.88 6.33
C GLY A 142 -17.09 -26.40 7.70
N LEU A 143 -16.29 -26.51 8.76
CA LEU A 143 -16.59 -25.93 10.06
C LEU A 143 -16.24 -24.44 10.06
N ALA A 144 -17.24 -23.58 10.30
CA ALA A 144 -17.02 -22.15 10.45
C ALA A 144 -16.35 -21.85 11.80
N LEU A 145 -15.26 -21.07 11.76
CA LEU A 145 -14.53 -20.61 12.93
C LEU A 145 -14.79 -19.13 13.15
N ASP A 146 -15.00 -18.74 14.41
CA ASP A 146 -15.11 -17.33 14.77
C ASP A 146 -13.72 -16.68 14.76
N VAL A 147 -13.53 -15.76 13.83
CA VAL A 147 -12.28 -15.02 13.65
C VAL A 147 -12.14 -13.89 14.66
N ASN A 148 -13.26 -13.41 15.23
CA ASN A 148 -13.24 -12.26 16.15
C ASN A 148 -12.85 -12.68 17.58
N ASN A 149 -13.18 -13.92 17.96
CA ASN A 149 -12.86 -14.48 19.28
C ASN A 149 -12.05 -15.77 19.14
N PHE A 150 -10.92 -15.66 18.43
CA PHE A 150 -10.10 -16.81 18.09
C PHE A 150 -9.32 -17.35 19.30
N ASP A 151 -9.71 -18.51 19.82
CA ASP A 151 -8.95 -19.24 20.84
C ASP A 151 -7.90 -20.14 20.20
N TYR A 152 -6.63 -19.78 20.37
CA TYR A 152 -5.50 -20.53 19.85
C TYR A 152 -5.46 -21.98 20.35
N PHE A 153 -5.72 -22.23 21.63
CA PHE A 153 -5.63 -23.58 22.19
C PHE A 153 -6.83 -24.45 21.79
N GLY A 154 -8.02 -23.86 21.76
CA GLY A 154 -9.23 -24.47 21.20
C GLY A 154 -9.04 -24.86 19.74
N PHE A 155 -8.45 -23.98 18.94
CA PHE A 155 -8.15 -24.24 17.53
C PHE A 155 -7.16 -25.39 17.34
N LEU A 156 -6.07 -25.45 18.11
CA LEU A 156 -5.12 -26.57 18.05
C LEU A 156 -5.77 -27.90 18.43
N SER A 157 -6.68 -27.88 19.40
CA SER A 157 -7.42 -29.06 19.84
C SER A 157 -8.37 -29.55 18.74
N LEU A 158 -9.06 -28.62 18.07
CA LEU A 158 -9.90 -28.88 16.91
C LEU A 158 -9.10 -29.47 15.74
N LEU A 159 -7.93 -28.90 15.42
CA LEU A 159 -7.06 -29.44 14.38
C LEU A 159 -6.66 -30.89 14.67
N ARG A 160 -6.31 -31.19 15.93
CA ARG A 160 -5.96 -32.57 16.33
C ARG A 160 -7.14 -33.53 16.22
N SER A 161 -8.36 -33.11 16.54
CA SER A 161 -9.55 -33.96 16.36
C SER A 161 -9.86 -34.20 14.89
N GLU A 162 -9.77 -33.16 14.05
CA GLU A 162 -9.98 -33.25 12.60
C GLU A 162 -8.95 -34.18 11.93
N MET A 163 -7.68 -34.11 12.33
CA MET A 163 -6.65 -35.02 11.84
C MET A 163 -6.97 -36.48 12.18
N ARG A 164 -7.39 -36.76 13.43
CA ARG A 164 -7.78 -38.11 13.86
C ARG A 164 -9.01 -38.62 13.11
N LEU A 165 -10.00 -37.74 12.87
CA LEU A 165 -11.20 -38.08 12.11
C LEU A 165 -10.84 -38.45 10.67
N ARG A 166 -9.98 -37.65 10.03
CA ARG A 166 -9.51 -37.93 8.68
C ARG A 166 -8.72 -39.25 8.61
N ASP A 167 -7.83 -39.50 9.55
CA ASP A 167 -7.06 -40.76 9.59
C ASP A 167 -7.98 -41.97 9.82
N ALA A 168 -9.02 -41.85 10.65
CA ALA A 168 -10.02 -42.89 10.87
C ALA A 168 -10.85 -43.18 9.61
N LEU A 169 -11.23 -42.14 8.85
CA LEU A 169 -11.96 -42.29 7.58
C LEU A 169 -11.09 -42.87 6.46
N VAL A 170 -9.80 -42.49 6.39
CA VAL A 170 -8.87 -42.99 5.37
C VAL A 170 -8.46 -44.45 5.66
N GLY A 171 -8.53 -44.89 6.91
CA GLY A 171 -8.30 -46.28 7.30
C GLY A 171 -9.46 -47.24 6.99
N GLU A 172 -10.65 -46.73 6.65
CA GLU A 172 -11.82 -47.52 6.28
C GLU A 172 -11.94 -47.53 4.74
N PRO A 173 -11.94 -48.70 4.07
CA PRO A 173 -12.13 -48.75 2.62
C PRO A 173 -13.52 -48.22 2.30
N ALA A 174 -13.59 -47.09 1.57
CA ALA A 174 -14.85 -46.47 1.17
C ALA A 174 -15.81 -47.52 0.57
N PRO A 175 -17.10 -47.51 0.95
CA PRO A 175 -18.05 -48.49 0.44
C PRO A 175 -18.09 -48.42 -1.09
N PRO A 176 -18.05 -49.58 -1.78
CA PRO A 176 -18.06 -49.59 -3.24
C PRO A 176 -19.31 -48.84 -3.73
N ALA A 177 -19.10 -47.90 -4.65
CA ALA A 177 -20.18 -47.16 -5.27
C ALA A 177 -21.25 -48.15 -5.77
N PRO A 178 -22.56 -47.87 -5.57
CA PRO A 178 -23.60 -48.77 -6.03
C PRO A 178 -23.43 -48.93 -7.54
N SER A 179 -23.09 -50.15 -7.95
CA SER A 179 -23.07 -50.54 -9.35
C SER A 179 -24.47 -50.28 -9.90
N SER A 180 -24.60 -49.26 -10.73
CA SER A 180 -25.78 -49.08 -11.58
C SER A 180 -25.82 -50.26 -12.54
N SER A 181 -26.49 -51.34 -12.13
CA SER A 181 -26.85 -52.45 -12.98
C SER A 181 -27.98 -52.00 -13.90
N SER A 182 -27.66 -51.98 -15.20
CA SER A 182 -28.54 -52.13 -16.38
C SER A 182 -29.75 -51.21 -16.54
#